data_AF-S3A8P0-F1
#
_entry.id   AF-S3A8P0-F1
#
_cell.length_a   1.000
_cell.length_b   1.000
_cell.length_c   1.000
_cell.angle_alpha   90.00
_cell.angle_beta   90.00
_cell.angle_gamma   90.00
#
_symmetry.space_group_name_H-M   'P 1'
#
loop_
_entity.id
_entity.type
_entity.pdbx_description
1 polymer ?
#
loop_
_entity_poly.entity_id
_entity_poly.type
_entity_poly.pdbx_seq_one_letter_code
_entity_poly.pdbx_strand_id
1 'polypeptide(L)'
;MSLLHETRVKLAKKNSEVLVDKVGSMSGVPSDGAPNAHEDAESLAEFRALVLEYGRKLYRDLPWRRTRDPYAIWISEVMLQQTQVSRVDGRWQRWLERFPSVDALAAASPADVLEEWQGLGYNRRALSLHKAAQMLSKTGGALPQEVGELVRLPGIGSATAAGIRAFALNLHGIYLETNVRTVFLHELYPEVEGVPDSELVPLVDATCPADDPLDEHADDNPRVWYYALLDYGAWLKKTIPNPSRRSKAHARQSKFEGSHRQKRAELLRLVLSHRGEGGATAETLSKELAAVEREAGRESVTMGVTLDLLEELTKEGFCHRQGDIWHS
;
A
#
# COMPACT_ATOMS: atom_id res chain seq x y z
N MET A 1 -18.56 14.24 -24.07
CA MET A 1 -17.17 14.51 -24.54
C MET A 1 -16.79 15.99 -24.49
N SER A 2 -17.69 16.94 -24.82
CA SER A 2 -17.37 18.39 -24.80
C SER A 2 -17.40 19.02 -23.38
N LEU A 3 -18.41 18.73 -22.55
CA LEU A 3 -18.53 19.32 -21.20
C LEU A 3 -17.40 18.85 -20.24
N LEU A 4 -17.11 17.55 -20.21
CA LEU A 4 -16.01 16.95 -19.43
C LEU A 4 -14.63 17.50 -19.79
N HIS A 5 -14.42 17.89 -21.04
CA HIS A 5 -13.15 18.48 -21.48
C HIS A 5 -13.03 19.93 -21.00
N GLU A 6 -14.10 20.71 -21.07
CA GLU A 6 -14.13 22.09 -20.55
C GLU A 6 -13.96 22.13 -19.03
N THR A 7 -14.59 21.21 -18.29
CA THR A 7 -14.40 21.03 -16.85
C THR A 7 -12.95 20.70 -16.49
N ARG A 8 -12.36 19.73 -17.19
CA ARG A 8 -10.94 19.35 -17.02
C ARG A 8 -10.02 20.54 -17.20
N VAL A 9 -10.28 21.37 -18.22
CA VAL A 9 -9.48 22.57 -18.50
C VAL A 9 -9.67 23.65 -17.43
N LYS A 10 -10.88 23.82 -16.88
CA LYS A 10 -11.16 24.80 -15.82
C LYS A 10 -10.46 24.43 -14.49
N LEU A 11 -10.59 23.19 -14.02
CA LEU A 11 -9.93 22.69 -12.81
C LEU A 11 -8.40 22.75 -12.92
N ALA A 12 -7.89 22.30 -14.06
CA ALA A 12 -6.46 22.30 -14.35
C ALA A 12 -5.84 23.70 -14.27
N LYS A 13 -6.47 24.69 -14.94
CA LYS A 13 -5.98 26.07 -14.96
C LYS A 13 -5.96 26.67 -13.56
N LYS A 14 -7.07 26.58 -12.83
CA LYS A 14 -7.19 27.11 -11.47
C LYS A 14 -6.17 26.50 -10.50
N ASN A 15 -6.03 25.17 -10.51
CA ASN A 15 -5.11 24.48 -9.61
C ASN A 15 -3.64 24.71 -9.97
N SER A 16 -3.33 24.94 -11.25
CA SER A 16 -1.99 25.33 -11.70
C SER A 16 -1.63 26.75 -11.26
N GLU A 17 -2.56 27.72 -11.34
CA GLU A 17 -2.37 29.11 -10.91
C GLU A 17 -2.11 29.19 -9.38
N VAL A 18 -2.89 28.47 -8.57
CA VAL A 18 -2.71 28.42 -7.10
C VAL A 18 -1.33 27.86 -6.70
N LEU A 19 -0.80 26.88 -7.44
CA LEU A 19 0.55 26.35 -7.18
C LEU A 19 1.65 27.34 -7.57
N VAL A 20 1.49 28.04 -8.71
CA VAL A 20 2.48 29.02 -9.19
C VAL A 20 2.60 30.20 -8.22
N ASP A 21 1.48 30.69 -7.68
CA ASP A 21 1.49 31.77 -6.69
C ASP A 21 2.15 31.38 -5.36
N LYS A 22 1.99 30.12 -4.92
CA LYS A 22 2.65 29.58 -3.72
C LYS A 22 4.15 29.32 -3.91
N VAL A 23 4.61 29.05 -5.14
CA VAL A 23 6.04 28.84 -5.45
C VAL A 23 6.74 30.17 -5.77
N GLY A 24 6.01 31.20 -6.21
CA GLY A 24 6.54 32.50 -6.61
C GLY A 24 6.60 33.59 -5.54
N SER A 25 5.91 33.47 -4.40
CA SER A 25 5.79 34.57 -3.43
C SER A 25 6.54 34.34 -2.11
N MET A 26 7.79 34.84 -2.05
CA MET A 26 8.34 35.51 -0.87
C MET A 26 8.45 37.00 -1.17
N SER A 27 7.32 37.68 -1.45
CA SER A 27 7.11 39.11 -1.19
C SER A 27 5.86 39.64 -1.90
N GLY A 28 4.92 40.19 -1.11
CA GLY A 28 4.18 41.40 -1.50
C GLY A 28 2.78 41.26 -2.12
N VAL A 29 1.79 41.66 -1.30
CA VAL A 29 0.44 42.21 -1.59
C VAL A 29 -0.68 41.19 -1.97
N PRO A 30 -1.81 41.16 -1.23
CA PRO A 30 -2.91 40.24 -1.52
C PRO A 30 -3.77 40.78 -2.67
N SER A 31 -4.03 39.96 -3.69
CA SER A 31 -5.09 40.24 -4.66
C SER A 31 -6.44 39.85 -4.06
N ASP A 32 -7.38 40.79 -4.13
CA ASP A 32 -8.80 40.57 -3.82
C ASP A 32 -9.39 39.57 -4.82
N GLY A 33 -9.62 38.36 -4.35
CA GLY A 33 -10.27 37.29 -5.10
C GLY A 33 -10.63 36.18 -4.12
N ALA A 34 -11.65 36.40 -3.29
CA ALA A 34 -12.17 35.34 -2.44
C ALA A 34 -12.48 34.12 -3.31
N PRO A 35 -11.95 32.92 -2.99
CA PRO A 35 -12.20 31.73 -3.79
C PRO A 35 -13.72 31.47 -3.84
N ASN A 36 -14.25 31.39 -5.05
CA ASN A 36 -15.68 31.16 -5.28
C ASN A 36 -16.04 29.72 -4.89
N ALA A 37 -16.35 29.50 -3.61
CA ALA A 37 -16.60 28.19 -3.02
C ALA A 37 -17.71 27.39 -3.75
N HIS A 38 -18.64 28.08 -4.42
CA HIS A 38 -19.70 27.46 -5.21
C HIS A 38 -19.17 26.81 -6.50
N GLU A 39 -18.24 27.47 -7.21
CA GLU A 39 -17.61 26.91 -8.42
C GLU A 39 -16.68 25.73 -8.06
N ASP A 40 -16.01 25.79 -6.90
CA ASP A 40 -15.18 24.69 -6.42
C ASP A 40 -16.02 23.45 -6.04
N ALA A 41 -17.17 23.65 -5.42
CA ALA A 41 -18.08 22.56 -5.07
C ALA A 41 -18.68 21.86 -6.30
N GLU A 42 -19.13 22.64 -7.30
CA GLU A 42 -19.69 22.09 -8.55
C GLU A 42 -18.63 21.27 -9.30
N SER A 43 -17.40 21.77 -9.34
CA SER A 43 -16.30 21.10 -10.02
C SER A 43 -15.88 19.78 -9.35
N LEU A 44 -15.91 19.72 -8.01
CA LEU A 44 -15.68 18.47 -7.28
C LEU A 44 -16.83 17.47 -7.47
N ALA A 45 -18.08 17.92 -7.58
CA ALA A 45 -19.21 17.05 -7.87
C ALA A 45 -19.07 16.39 -9.25
N GLU A 46 -18.67 17.15 -10.28
CA GLU A 46 -18.40 16.63 -11.62
C GLU A 46 -17.24 15.62 -11.63
N PHE A 47 -16.16 15.92 -10.90
CA PHE A 47 -15.06 14.98 -10.71
C PHE A 47 -15.52 13.67 -10.06
N ARG A 48 -16.33 13.74 -9.00
CA ARG A 48 -16.88 12.54 -8.34
C ARG A 48 -17.73 11.71 -9.31
N ALA A 49 -18.62 12.36 -10.05
CA ALA A 49 -19.48 11.68 -11.03
C ALA A 49 -18.65 10.95 -12.10
N LEU A 50 -17.59 11.60 -12.61
CA LEU A 50 -16.65 11.01 -13.57
C LEU A 50 -15.95 9.76 -12.99
N VAL A 51 -15.41 9.87 -11.78
CA VAL A 51 -14.69 8.76 -11.12
C VAL A 51 -15.63 7.58 -10.87
N LEU A 52 -16.85 7.81 -10.38
CA LEU A 52 -17.84 6.76 -10.16
C LEU A 52 -18.26 6.09 -11.48
N GLU A 53 -18.39 6.86 -12.57
CA GLU A 53 -18.68 6.31 -13.90
C GLU A 53 -17.56 5.38 -14.38
N TYR A 54 -16.30 5.82 -14.29
CA TYR A 54 -15.15 4.97 -14.62
C TYR A 54 -15.05 3.77 -13.69
N GLY A 55 -15.32 3.94 -12.40
CA GLY A 55 -15.34 2.87 -11.41
C GLY A 55 -16.30 1.75 -11.79
N ARG A 56 -17.54 2.09 -12.18
CA ARG A 56 -18.52 1.10 -12.67
C ARG A 56 -18.04 0.37 -13.92
N LYS A 57 -17.47 1.10 -14.89
CA LYS A 57 -16.99 0.51 -16.16
C LYS A 57 -15.75 -0.37 -15.99
N LEU A 58 -14.89 -0.03 -15.04
CA LEU A 58 -13.58 -0.66 -14.83
C LEU A 58 -13.56 -1.60 -13.62
N TYR A 59 -14.72 -1.84 -13.01
CA TYR A 59 -14.82 -2.58 -11.76
C TYR A 59 -14.12 -3.94 -11.86
N ARG A 60 -13.18 -4.18 -10.95
CA ARG A 60 -12.53 -5.47 -10.80
C ARG A 60 -13.20 -6.28 -9.70
N ASP A 61 -13.72 -7.43 -10.06
CA ASP A 61 -14.27 -8.39 -9.10
C ASP A 61 -13.14 -9.22 -8.48
N LEU A 62 -12.67 -8.79 -7.30
CA LEU A 62 -11.54 -9.37 -6.58
C LEU A 62 -12.01 -10.05 -5.28
N PRO A 63 -11.40 -11.17 -4.84
CA PRO A 63 -11.88 -11.93 -3.68
C PRO A 63 -12.08 -11.09 -2.41
N TRP A 64 -11.13 -10.24 -2.06
CA TRP A 64 -11.21 -9.35 -0.89
C TRP A 64 -12.29 -8.26 -1.00
N ARG A 65 -12.84 -7.99 -2.19
CA ARG A 65 -13.97 -7.07 -2.37
C ARG A 65 -15.33 -7.72 -2.10
N ARG A 66 -15.38 -9.04 -1.91
CA ARG A 66 -16.60 -9.81 -1.64
C ARG A 66 -16.87 -10.05 -0.15
N THR A 67 -16.04 -9.49 0.73
CA THR A 67 -16.18 -9.58 2.19
C THR A 67 -16.15 -8.21 2.84
N ARG A 68 -16.75 -8.10 4.03
CA ARG A 68 -16.65 -6.95 4.92
C ARG A 68 -15.90 -7.27 6.22
N ASP A 69 -15.38 -8.49 6.35
CA ASP A 69 -14.62 -8.89 7.54
C ASP A 69 -13.37 -8.01 7.72
N PRO A 70 -13.24 -7.26 8.83
CA PRO A 70 -12.10 -6.38 9.08
C PRO A 70 -10.75 -7.11 9.03
N TYR A 71 -10.68 -8.36 9.50
CA TYR A 71 -9.43 -9.14 9.46
C TYR A 71 -9.04 -9.45 8.01
N ALA A 72 -9.93 -10.05 7.24
CA ALA A 72 -9.69 -10.38 5.84
C ALA A 72 -9.33 -9.14 4.99
N ILE A 73 -10.02 -8.02 5.21
CA ILE A 73 -9.72 -6.73 4.56
C ILE A 73 -8.32 -6.23 4.96
N TRP A 74 -7.98 -6.22 6.24
CA TRP A 74 -6.67 -5.78 6.72
C TRP A 74 -5.53 -6.59 6.08
N ILE A 75 -5.67 -7.92 6.00
CA ILE A 75 -4.68 -8.77 5.34
C ILE A 75 -4.54 -8.38 3.85
N SER A 76 -5.66 -8.16 3.14
CA SER A 76 -5.61 -7.77 1.72
C SER A 76 -4.90 -6.42 1.53
N GLU A 77 -5.21 -5.43 2.37
CA GLU A 77 -4.62 -4.10 2.33
C GLU A 77 -3.11 -4.17 2.53
N VAL A 78 -2.66 -4.93 3.54
CA VAL A 78 -1.22 -5.08 3.77
C VAL A 78 -0.55 -5.84 2.65
N MET A 79 -1.14 -6.90 2.11
CA MET A 79 -0.56 -7.65 0.98
C MET A 79 -0.41 -6.79 -0.27
N LEU A 80 -1.39 -5.94 -0.59
CA LEU A 80 -1.42 -5.11 -1.80
C LEU A 80 -0.48 -3.89 -1.76
N GLN A 81 0.11 -3.56 -0.60
CA GLN A 81 1.13 -2.51 -0.51
C GLN A 81 2.36 -2.86 -1.38
N GLN A 82 2.59 -2.12 -2.46
CA GLN A 82 3.76 -2.33 -3.33
C GLN A 82 3.88 -3.77 -3.91
N THR A 83 2.78 -4.52 -3.94
CA THR A 83 2.68 -5.85 -4.55
C THR A 83 1.53 -5.86 -5.56
N GLN A 84 1.74 -6.49 -6.72
CA GLN A 84 0.74 -6.56 -7.78
C GLN A 84 -0.41 -7.50 -7.41
N VAL A 85 -1.63 -7.16 -7.82
CA VAL A 85 -2.85 -7.97 -7.61
C VAL A 85 -2.65 -9.43 -8.01
N SER A 86 -2.02 -9.70 -9.17
CA SER A 86 -1.79 -11.07 -9.67
C SER A 86 -0.89 -11.92 -8.77
N ARG A 87 -0.08 -11.31 -7.89
CA ARG A 87 0.74 -12.02 -6.91
C ARG A 87 0.00 -12.25 -5.59
N VAL A 88 -1.02 -11.44 -5.30
CA VAL A 88 -1.83 -11.52 -4.07
C VAL A 88 -3.00 -12.47 -4.25
N ASP A 89 -3.56 -12.55 -5.46
CA ASP A 89 -4.61 -13.51 -5.79
C ASP A 89 -4.13 -14.95 -5.59
N GLY A 90 -4.99 -15.79 -4.99
CA GLY A 90 -4.69 -17.12 -4.48
C GLY A 90 -3.91 -17.12 -3.15
N ARG A 91 -2.94 -16.22 -2.99
CA ARG A 91 -2.14 -16.11 -1.76
C ARG A 91 -2.94 -15.59 -0.57
N TRP A 92 -3.83 -14.62 -0.80
CA TRP A 92 -4.72 -14.11 0.22
C TRP A 92 -5.69 -15.19 0.73
N GLN A 93 -6.27 -15.99 -0.18
CA GLN A 93 -7.15 -17.10 0.17
C GLN A 93 -6.42 -18.14 1.03
N ARG A 94 -5.25 -18.61 0.57
CA ARG A 94 -4.41 -19.55 1.32
C ARG A 94 -4.01 -19.01 2.70
N TRP A 95 -3.72 -17.71 2.79
CA TRP A 95 -3.43 -17.07 4.08
C TRP A 95 -4.60 -17.17 5.04
N LEU A 96 -5.81 -16.84 4.59
CA LEU A 96 -7.02 -16.92 5.43
C LEU A 96 -7.41 -18.36 5.78
N GLU A 97 -7.08 -19.33 4.94
CA GLU A 97 -7.24 -20.75 5.30
C GLU A 97 -6.29 -21.16 6.42
N ARG A 98 -5.01 -20.74 6.36
CA ARG A 98 -4.00 -21.08 7.37
C ARG A 98 -4.16 -20.28 8.66
N PHE A 99 -4.52 -19.00 8.55
CA PHE A 99 -4.70 -18.07 9.65
C PHE A 99 -6.08 -17.40 9.52
N PRO A 100 -7.17 -18.06 9.94
CA PRO A 100 -8.53 -17.58 9.70
C PRO A 100 -8.96 -16.40 10.58
N SER A 101 -8.16 -16.01 11.58
CA SER A 101 -8.50 -14.93 12.49
C SER A 101 -7.26 -14.23 13.04
N VAL A 102 -7.47 -13.11 13.72
CA VAL A 102 -6.44 -12.41 14.50
C VAL A 102 -5.77 -13.36 15.50
N ASP A 103 -6.54 -14.15 16.25
CA ASP A 103 -6.01 -15.06 17.26
C ASP A 103 -5.21 -16.21 16.63
N ALA A 104 -5.67 -16.76 15.50
CA ALA A 104 -4.95 -17.79 14.77
C ALA A 104 -3.60 -17.27 14.26
N LEU A 105 -3.57 -16.05 13.70
CA LEU A 105 -2.32 -15.41 13.28
C LEU A 105 -1.42 -15.10 14.49
N ALA A 106 -1.99 -14.61 15.60
CA ALA A 106 -1.24 -14.27 16.81
C ALA A 106 -0.56 -15.50 17.44
N ALA A 107 -1.24 -16.65 17.43
CA ALA A 107 -0.74 -17.91 17.96
C ALA A 107 0.31 -18.60 17.08
N ALA A 108 0.41 -18.22 15.80
CA ALA A 108 1.39 -18.80 14.88
C ALA A 108 2.83 -18.47 15.27
N SER A 109 3.79 -19.34 14.92
CA SER A 109 5.20 -19.01 15.07
C SER A 109 5.64 -17.99 14.00
N PRO A 110 6.62 -17.11 14.29
CA PRO A 110 7.15 -16.18 13.29
C PRO A 110 7.63 -16.89 12.01
N ALA A 111 8.20 -18.09 12.14
CA ALA A 111 8.64 -18.89 11.01
C ALA A 111 7.47 -19.31 10.10
N ASP A 112 6.34 -19.77 10.67
CA ASP A 112 5.14 -20.14 9.89
C ASP A 112 4.57 -18.93 9.14
N VAL A 113 4.54 -17.76 9.78
CA VAL A 113 4.09 -16.51 9.18
C VAL A 113 5.00 -16.09 8.03
N LEU A 114 6.31 -16.16 8.21
CA LEU A 114 7.30 -15.81 7.18
C LEU A 114 7.26 -16.77 6.00
N GLU A 115 7.14 -18.06 6.26
CA GLU A 115 6.96 -19.10 5.26
C GLU A 115 5.70 -18.83 4.42
N GLU A 116 4.57 -18.57 5.06
CA GLU A 116 3.32 -18.25 4.37
C GLU A 116 3.41 -16.94 3.56
N TRP A 117 4.27 -16.00 3.97
CA TRP A 117 4.51 -14.74 3.26
C TRP A 117 5.53 -14.81 2.12
N GLN A 118 6.34 -15.88 2.03
CA GLN A 118 7.45 -15.96 1.07
C GLN A 118 6.99 -15.67 -0.37
N GLY A 119 7.74 -14.83 -1.09
CA GLY A 119 7.42 -14.45 -2.47
C GLY A 119 6.46 -13.26 -2.65
N LEU A 120 5.78 -12.80 -1.59
CA LEU A 120 4.99 -11.55 -1.64
C LEU A 120 5.86 -10.28 -1.58
N GLY A 121 7.13 -10.43 -1.17
CA GLY A 121 8.08 -9.34 -0.99
C GLY A 121 7.83 -8.53 0.29
N TYR A 122 8.82 -7.72 0.66
CA TYR A 122 8.78 -6.87 1.87
C TYR A 122 8.39 -7.67 3.12
N ASN A 123 9.18 -8.69 3.46
CA ASN A 123 8.88 -9.65 4.53
C ASN A 123 8.63 -9.00 5.91
N ARG A 124 9.11 -7.77 6.12
CA ARG A 124 8.87 -7.00 7.36
C ARG A 124 7.38 -6.71 7.59
N ARG A 125 6.58 -6.65 6.53
CA ARG A 125 5.12 -6.56 6.63
C ARG A 125 4.53 -7.76 7.35
N ALA A 126 5.00 -8.97 7.07
CA ALA A 126 4.55 -10.20 7.72
C ALA A 126 4.80 -10.16 9.23
N LEU A 127 6.01 -9.77 9.65
CA LEU A 127 6.34 -9.63 11.06
C LEU A 127 5.55 -8.50 11.75
N SER A 128 5.27 -7.42 11.02
CA SER A 128 4.45 -6.31 11.55
C SER A 128 2.99 -6.75 11.74
N LEU A 129 2.41 -7.45 10.74
CA LEU A 129 1.10 -8.08 10.82
C LEU A 129 1.01 -9.02 12.03
N HIS A 130 2.00 -9.89 12.21
CA HIS A 130 2.03 -10.85 13.32
C HIS A 130 2.08 -10.15 14.67
N LYS A 131 2.97 -9.17 14.83
CA LYS A 131 3.06 -8.37 16.07
C LYS A 131 1.77 -7.60 16.36
N ALA A 132 1.15 -7.01 15.33
CA ALA A 132 -0.14 -6.35 15.46
C ALA A 132 -1.24 -7.34 15.87
N ALA A 133 -1.30 -8.53 15.28
CA ALA A 133 -2.25 -9.57 15.65
C ALA A 133 -2.05 -10.02 17.11
N GLN A 134 -0.82 -10.18 17.57
CA GLN A 134 -0.50 -10.48 18.97
C GLN A 134 -0.94 -9.37 19.93
N MET A 135 -0.83 -8.10 19.54
CA MET A 135 -1.34 -6.98 20.34
C MET A 135 -2.87 -7.02 20.43
N LEU A 136 -3.55 -7.25 19.30
CA LEU A 136 -5.01 -7.31 19.22
C LEU A 136 -5.59 -8.51 19.98
N SER A 137 -4.96 -9.68 19.87
CA SER A 137 -5.38 -10.90 20.58
C SER A 137 -5.41 -10.69 22.10
N LYS A 138 -4.43 -9.95 22.65
CA LYS A 138 -4.39 -9.58 24.09
C LYS A 138 -5.55 -8.69 24.52
N THR A 139 -6.22 -8.01 23.58
CA THR A 139 -7.35 -7.12 23.84
C THR A 139 -8.67 -7.67 23.26
N GLY A 140 -8.77 -8.98 23.02
CA GLY A 140 -9.99 -9.64 22.58
C GLY A 140 -10.12 -9.88 21.07
N GLY A 141 -9.06 -9.67 20.30
CA GLY A 141 -8.96 -10.11 18.89
C GLY A 141 -9.69 -9.25 17.86
N ALA A 142 -10.43 -8.21 18.27
CA ALA A 142 -11.15 -7.32 17.37
C ALA A 142 -10.26 -6.17 16.86
N LEU A 143 -10.34 -5.82 15.57
CA LEU A 143 -9.70 -4.61 15.04
C LEU A 143 -10.41 -3.35 15.58
N PRO A 144 -9.67 -2.34 16.06
CA PRO A 144 -10.23 -1.05 16.40
C PRO A 144 -10.85 -0.37 15.17
N GLN A 145 -11.89 0.43 15.42
CA GLN A 145 -12.51 1.23 14.36
C GLN A 145 -11.81 2.59 14.23
N GLU A 146 -11.24 3.12 15.32
CA GLU A 146 -10.66 4.46 15.34
C GLU A 146 -9.29 4.54 14.67
N VAL A 147 -9.10 5.57 13.83
CA VAL A 147 -7.82 5.81 13.13
C VAL A 147 -6.67 5.88 14.13
N GLY A 148 -6.87 6.61 15.24
CA GLY A 148 -5.84 6.80 16.27
C GLY A 148 -5.40 5.52 16.96
N GLU A 149 -6.27 4.50 16.99
CA GLU A 149 -5.94 3.18 17.54
C GLU A 149 -5.29 2.28 16.50
N LEU A 150 -5.82 2.28 15.27
CA LEU A 150 -5.27 1.53 14.15
C LEU A 150 -3.81 1.89 13.87
N VAL A 151 -3.46 3.19 13.87
CA VAL A 151 -2.08 3.62 13.58
C VAL A 151 -1.08 3.30 14.69
N ARG A 152 -1.54 2.87 15.88
CA ARG A 152 -0.65 2.37 16.94
C ARG A 152 -0.21 0.93 16.69
N LEU A 153 -0.87 0.22 15.78
CA LEU A 153 -0.53 -1.15 15.44
C LEU A 153 0.68 -1.18 14.49
N PRO A 154 1.65 -2.10 14.72
CA PRO A 154 2.82 -2.24 13.85
C PRO A 154 2.45 -2.42 12.38
N GLY A 155 3.03 -1.59 11.51
CA GLY A 155 2.84 -1.67 10.06
C GLY A 155 1.55 -1.04 9.53
N ILE A 156 0.71 -0.44 10.38
CA ILE A 156 -0.47 0.30 9.96
C ILE A 156 -0.16 1.81 9.98
N GLY A 157 -0.04 2.39 8.78
CA GLY A 157 0.03 3.85 8.60
C GLY A 157 -1.35 4.47 8.40
N SER A 158 -1.41 5.80 8.28
CA SER A 158 -2.66 6.55 8.08
C SER A 158 -3.48 6.05 6.88
N ALA A 159 -2.84 5.83 5.74
CA ALA A 159 -3.51 5.30 4.56
C ALA A 159 -4.06 3.89 4.80
N THR A 160 -3.30 2.98 5.43
CA THR A 160 -3.81 1.63 5.72
C THR A 160 -4.97 1.66 6.72
N ALA A 161 -4.91 2.51 7.74
CA ALA A 161 -6.02 2.71 8.67
C ALA A 161 -7.28 3.23 7.96
N ALA A 162 -7.14 4.22 7.07
CA ALA A 162 -8.24 4.73 6.26
C ALA A 162 -8.80 3.66 5.31
N GLY A 163 -7.94 2.82 4.71
CA GLY A 163 -8.36 1.73 3.85
C GLY A 163 -9.17 0.66 4.60
N ILE A 164 -8.70 0.22 5.78
CA ILE A 164 -9.44 -0.71 6.64
C ILE A 164 -10.82 -0.14 6.97
N ARG A 165 -10.89 1.12 7.41
CA ARG A 165 -12.14 1.81 7.76
C ARG A 165 -13.10 1.95 6.58
N ALA A 166 -12.63 2.42 5.44
CA ALA A 166 -13.46 2.57 4.26
C ALA A 166 -13.95 1.22 3.75
N PHE A 167 -13.06 0.24 3.59
CA PHE A 167 -13.41 -1.03 2.96
C PHE A 167 -14.19 -1.94 3.91
N ALA A 168 -13.83 -2.09 5.19
CA ALA A 168 -14.59 -2.94 6.08
C ALA A 168 -15.89 -2.28 6.57
N LEU A 169 -15.83 -0.98 6.89
CA LEU A 169 -16.85 -0.29 7.71
C LEU A 169 -17.60 0.84 6.99
N ASN A 170 -17.31 1.14 5.71
CA ASN A 170 -17.87 2.31 5.00
C ASN A 170 -17.67 3.63 5.75
N LEU A 171 -16.57 3.77 6.48
CA LEU A 171 -16.30 5.03 7.18
C LEU A 171 -15.49 5.96 6.30
N HIS A 172 -15.85 7.24 6.35
CA HIS A 172 -15.12 8.34 5.81
C HIS A 172 -13.68 8.37 6.34
N GLY A 173 -12.78 8.88 5.51
CA GLY A 173 -11.37 9.02 5.84
C GLY A 173 -10.54 9.24 4.59
N ILE A 174 -9.27 9.62 4.78
CA ILE A 174 -8.35 10.03 3.72
C ILE A 174 -7.48 8.85 3.29
N TYR A 175 -7.90 8.13 2.25
CA TYR A 175 -7.16 7.00 1.68
C TYR A 175 -6.32 7.44 0.47
N LEU A 176 -5.16 8.07 0.71
CA LEU A 176 -4.28 8.57 -0.36
C LEU A 176 -3.14 7.60 -0.69
N GLU A 177 -3.44 6.54 -1.45
CA GLU A 177 -2.42 5.68 -2.04
C GLU A 177 -2.05 6.09 -3.49
N THR A 178 -1.21 5.32 -4.16
CA THR A 178 -0.63 5.66 -5.46
C THR A 178 -1.62 5.72 -6.64
N ASN A 179 -2.67 4.91 -6.69
CA ASN A 179 -3.71 4.96 -7.74
C ASN A 179 -4.69 6.09 -7.46
N VAL A 180 -5.11 6.28 -6.21
CA VAL A 180 -5.87 7.47 -5.78
C VAL A 180 -5.12 8.73 -6.19
N ARG A 181 -3.85 8.86 -5.81
CA ARG A 181 -2.98 9.97 -6.22
C ARG A 181 -2.91 10.14 -7.74
N THR A 182 -2.89 9.04 -8.48
CA THR A 182 -2.86 9.07 -9.95
C THR A 182 -4.11 9.72 -10.54
N VAL A 183 -5.29 9.38 -10.02
CA VAL A 183 -6.56 9.97 -10.50
C VAL A 183 -6.59 11.46 -10.21
N PHE A 184 -6.31 11.89 -8.98
CA PHE A 184 -6.32 13.31 -8.62
C PHE A 184 -5.29 14.11 -9.43
N LEU A 185 -4.06 13.61 -9.60
CA LEU A 185 -3.05 14.28 -10.41
C LEU A 185 -3.45 14.34 -11.89
N HIS A 186 -4.05 13.27 -12.42
CA HIS A 186 -4.47 13.22 -13.82
C HIS A 186 -5.61 14.20 -14.11
N GLU A 187 -6.65 14.21 -13.27
CA GLU A 187 -7.86 14.99 -13.50
C GLU A 187 -7.73 16.45 -13.08
N LEU A 188 -7.08 16.72 -11.94
CA LEU A 188 -7.15 18.04 -11.29
C LEU A 188 -5.85 18.85 -11.42
N TYR A 189 -4.74 18.19 -11.74
CA TYR A 189 -3.43 18.82 -11.88
C TYR A 189 -2.72 18.40 -13.16
N PRO A 190 -3.36 18.35 -14.34
CA PRO A 190 -2.65 17.98 -15.56
C PRO A 190 -1.48 18.94 -15.81
N GLU A 191 -0.36 18.40 -16.28
CA GLU A 191 0.89 19.12 -16.57
C GLU A 191 1.62 19.77 -15.37
N VAL A 192 1.07 19.72 -14.15
CA VAL A 192 1.77 20.18 -12.94
C VAL A 192 2.67 19.07 -12.39
N GLU A 193 3.94 19.40 -12.16
CA GLU A 193 4.96 18.52 -11.58
C GLU A 193 5.21 18.83 -10.10
N GLY A 194 5.67 17.84 -9.33
CA GLY A 194 6.08 18.02 -7.95
C GLY A 194 4.94 18.36 -6.97
N VAL A 195 3.70 17.96 -7.28
CA VAL A 195 2.53 18.25 -6.43
C VAL A 195 2.70 17.57 -5.06
N PRO A 196 2.66 18.32 -3.94
CA PRO A 196 2.78 17.76 -2.61
C PRO A 196 1.45 17.18 -2.11
N ASP A 197 1.52 16.19 -1.21
CA ASP A 197 0.32 15.58 -0.64
C ASP A 197 -0.56 16.59 0.13
N SER A 198 0.00 17.70 0.64
CA SER A 198 -0.76 18.78 1.30
C SER A 198 -1.81 19.45 0.40
N GLU A 199 -1.65 19.38 -0.91
CA GLU A 199 -2.64 19.88 -1.89
C GLU A 199 -3.68 18.81 -2.23
N LEU A 200 -3.30 17.52 -2.17
CA LEU A 200 -4.19 16.41 -2.50
C LEU A 200 -5.09 16.01 -1.33
N VAL A 201 -4.57 16.04 -0.10
CA VAL A 201 -5.26 15.59 1.11
C VAL A 201 -6.62 16.30 1.30
N PRO A 202 -6.73 17.64 1.20
CA PRO A 202 -8.03 18.32 1.32
C PRO A 202 -9.04 17.90 0.25
N LEU A 203 -8.58 17.61 -0.97
CA LEU A 203 -9.44 17.19 -2.07
C LEU A 203 -9.93 15.76 -1.88
N VAL A 204 -9.07 14.87 -1.39
CA VAL A 204 -9.45 13.48 -1.05
C VAL A 204 -10.49 13.48 0.07
N ASP A 205 -10.28 14.31 1.09
CA ASP A 205 -11.22 14.49 2.19
C ASP A 205 -12.57 15.01 1.68
N ALA A 206 -12.58 16.13 0.97
CA ALA A 206 -13.80 16.76 0.47
C ALA A 206 -14.61 15.91 -0.53
N THR A 207 -13.98 14.98 -1.23
CA THR A 207 -14.64 14.13 -2.23
C THR A 207 -15.06 12.75 -1.71
N CYS A 208 -14.56 12.35 -0.55
CA CYS A 208 -14.96 11.10 0.09
C CYS A 208 -16.38 11.24 0.67
N PRO A 209 -17.31 10.31 0.38
CA PRO A 209 -18.65 10.32 0.98
C PRO A 209 -18.61 10.32 2.51
N ALA A 210 -19.73 10.70 3.14
CA ALA A 210 -19.90 10.59 4.58
C ALA A 210 -19.88 9.12 5.05
N ASP A 211 -19.80 8.92 6.36
CA ASP A 211 -19.93 7.60 6.97
C ASP A 211 -21.25 6.93 6.56
N ASP A 212 -21.17 5.68 6.10
CA ASP A 212 -22.34 4.88 5.70
C ASP A 212 -22.23 3.44 6.26
N PRO A 213 -22.13 3.25 7.58
CA PRO A 213 -21.89 1.95 8.20
C PRO A 213 -23.02 0.94 7.97
N LEU A 214 -24.22 1.44 7.63
CA LEU A 214 -25.40 0.64 7.32
C LEU A 214 -25.51 0.31 5.81
N ASP A 215 -24.60 0.82 4.97
CA ASP A 215 -24.56 0.58 3.53
C ASP A 215 -25.86 1.04 2.82
N GLU A 216 -26.46 2.14 3.29
CA GLU A 216 -27.71 2.70 2.75
C GLU A 216 -27.51 3.32 1.36
N HIS A 217 -26.27 3.68 1.03
CA HIS A 217 -25.88 4.36 -0.21
C HIS A 217 -24.97 3.45 -1.05
N ALA A 218 -25.48 2.27 -1.42
CA ALA A 218 -24.69 1.21 -2.06
C ALA A 218 -23.95 1.59 -3.35
N ASP A 219 -24.35 2.68 -4.04
CA ASP A 219 -23.69 3.18 -5.26
C ASP A 219 -22.73 4.37 -5.01
N ASP A 220 -22.75 4.97 -3.81
CA ASP A 220 -21.94 6.15 -3.46
C ASP A 220 -21.64 6.22 -1.96
N ASN A 221 -20.76 5.33 -1.49
CA ASN A 221 -20.24 5.30 -0.14
C ASN A 221 -18.70 5.21 -0.13
N PRO A 222 -18.01 5.34 1.02
CA PRO A 222 -16.55 5.37 1.05
C PRO A 222 -15.87 4.15 0.42
N ARG A 223 -16.43 2.95 0.59
CA ARG A 223 -15.92 1.71 -0.01
C ARG A 223 -15.98 1.75 -1.53
N VAL A 224 -17.14 2.11 -2.08
CA VAL A 224 -17.36 2.19 -3.53
C VAL A 224 -16.51 3.30 -4.15
N TRP A 225 -16.47 4.47 -3.51
CA TRP A 225 -15.65 5.61 -3.93
C TRP A 225 -14.17 5.22 -4.08
N TYR A 226 -13.59 4.59 -3.06
CA TYR A 226 -12.18 4.22 -3.10
C TYR A 226 -11.90 3.05 -4.04
N TYR A 227 -12.81 2.09 -4.22
CA TYR A 227 -12.65 1.08 -5.27
C TYR A 227 -12.72 1.67 -6.68
N ALA A 228 -13.58 2.66 -6.92
CA ALA A 228 -13.64 3.38 -8.18
C ALA A 228 -12.31 4.10 -8.48
N LEU A 229 -11.76 4.83 -7.51
CA LEU A 229 -10.45 5.48 -7.62
C LEU A 229 -9.31 4.47 -7.87
N LEU A 230 -9.31 3.34 -7.16
CA LEU A 230 -8.30 2.29 -7.31
C LEU A 230 -8.33 1.66 -8.71
N ASP A 231 -9.51 1.39 -9.25
CA ASP A 231 -9.68 0.79 -10.58
C ASP A 231 -9.35 1.77 -11.68
N TYR A 232 -9.84 3.01 -11.55
CA TYR A 232 -9.55 4.06 -12.53
C TYR A 232 -8.06 4.40 -12.55
N GLY A 233 -7.42 4.59 -11.40
CA GLY A 233 -5.99 4.87 -11.32
C GLY A 233 -5.12 3.73 -11.82
N ALA A 234 -5.51 2.47 -11.57
CA ALA A 234 -4.82 1.30 -12.12
C ALA A 234 -4.95 1.23 -13.66
N TRP A 235 -6.10 1.61 -14.21
CA TRP A 235 -6.32 1.70 -15.65
C TRP A 235 -5.49 2.82 -16.28
N LEU A 236 -5.48 4.03 -15.69
CA LEU A 236 -4.67 5.16 -16.17
C LEU A 236 -3.19 4.79 -16.29
N LYS A 237 -2.63 4.10 -15.31
CA LYS A 237 -1.22 3.65 -15.34
C LYS A 237 -0.89 2.68 -16.48
N LYS A 238 -1.90 2.04 -17.07
CA LYS A 238 -1.75 1.13 -18.22
C LYS A 238 -1.99 1.84 -19.55
N THR A 239 -2.78 2.90 -19.58
CA THR A 239 -3.20 3.56 -20.82
C THR A 239 -2.40 4.82 -21.14
N ILE A 240 -1.83 5.48 -20.13
CA ILE A 240 -1.06 6.70 -20.30
C ILE A 240 0.26 6.63 -19.51
N PRO A 241 1.25 7.49 -19.83
CA PRO A 241 2.44 7.64 -19.00
C PRO A 241 2.05 7.91 -17.54
N ASN A 242 2.54 7.08 -16.61
CA ASN A 242 2.08 7.01 -15.23
C ASN A 242 2.00 8.40 -14.54
N PRO A 243 0.79 8.93 -14.28
CA PRO A 243 0.63 10.27 -13.70
C PRO A 243 1.20 10.42 -12.29
N SER A 244 1.32 9.34 -11.51
CA SER A 244 1.93 9.40 -10.17
C SER A 244 3.38 9.86 -10.15
N ARG A 245 4.07 9.89 -11.31
CA ARG A 245 5.42 10.46 -11.44
C ARG A 245 5.49 11.94 -11.08
N ARG A 246 4.36 12.64 -11.19
CA ARG A 246 4.24 14.07 -10.94
C ARG A 246 4.03 14.42 -9.47
N SER A 247 3.96 13.40 -8.61
CA SER A 247 3.95 13.61 -7.16
C SER A 247 5.34 13.96 -6.64
N LYS A 248 5.40 14.89 -5.68
CA LYS A 248 6.63 15.14 -4.91
C LYS A 248 7.14 13.90 -4.16
N ALA A 249 6.24 13.00 -3.77
CA ALA A 249 6.57 11.75 -3.08
C ALA A 249 7.00 10.63 -4.03
N HIS A 250 7.05 10.87 -5.36
CA HIS A 250 7.44 9.85 -6.31
C HIS A 250 8.93 9.51 -6.17
N ALA A 251 9.22 8.24 -5.86
CA ALA A 251 10.58 7.70 -5.86
C ALA A 251 10.66 6.52 -6.83
N ARG A 252 11.67 6.54 -7.72
CA ARG A 252 11.94 5.40 -8.60
C ARG A 252 12.64 4.31 -7.81
N GLN A 253 12.02 3.12 -7.77
CA GLN A 253 12.66 1.96 -7.18
C GLN A 253 13.80 1.45 -8.09
N SER A 254 14.93 1.07 -7.49
CA SER A 254 16.04 0.41 -8.20
C SER A 254 15.59 -0.94 -8.81
N LYS A 255 16.44 -1.55 -9.65
CA LYS A 255 16.17 -2.91 -10.14
C LYS A 255 16.23 -3.92 -8.99
N PHE A 256 15.40 -4.96 -9.05
CA PHE A 256 15.39 -6.01 -8.03
C PHE A 256 16.49 -7.04 -8.28
N GLU A 257 16.66 -7.43 -9.54
CA GLU A 257 17.69 -8.37 -9.95
C GLU A 257 19.11 -7.85 -9.65
N GLY A 258 19.94 -8.72 -9.06
CA GLY A 258 21.29 -8.44 -8.58
C GLY A 258 21.36 -7.62 -7.29
N SER A 259 20.24 -7.07 -6.81
CA SER A 259 20.25 -6.11 -5.71
C SER A 259 20.42 -6.76 -4.33
N HIS A 260 20.84 -5.95 -3.36
CA HIS A 260 20.97 -6.35 -1.95
C HIS A 260 19.69 -7.00 -1.39
N ARG A 261 18.53 -6.41 -1.69
CA ARG A 261 17.22 -6.94 -1.27
C ARG A 261 16.86 -8.29 -1.89
N GLN A 262 17.39 -8.64 -3.07
CA GLN A 262 17.20 -9.97 -3.65
C GLN A 262 18.01 -10.99 -2.86
N LYS A 263 19.31 -10.74 -2.68
CA LYS A 263 20.20 -11.62 -1.91
C LYS A 263 19.68 -11.84 -0.49
N ARG A 264 19.19 -10.77 0.15
CA ARG A 264 18.56 -10.83 1.49
C ARG A 264 17.30 -11.69 1.53
N ALA A 265 16.41 -11.54 0.54
CA ALA A 265 15.19 -12.33 0.46
C ALA A 265 15.49 -13.82 0.21
N GLU A 266 16.49 -14.10 -0.63
CA GLU A 266 16.96 -15.45 -0.92
C GLU A 266 17.60 -16.10 0.30
N LEU A 267 18.46 -15.38 1.01
CA LEU A 267 19.09 -15.88 2.24
C LEU A 267 18.06 -16.23 3.31
N LEU A 268 17.01 -15.42 3.46
CA LEU A 268 15.90 -15.76 4.35
C LEU A 268 15.16 -17.02 3.91
N ARG A 269 14.98 -17.23 2.60
CA ARG A 269 14.38 -18.47 2.05
C ARG A 269 15.20 -19.70 2.44
N LEU A 270 16.53 -19.61 2.32
CA LEU A 270 17.45 -20.68 2.69
C LEU A 270 17.38 -20.98 4.20
N VAL A 271 17.45 -19.95 5.04
CA VAL A 271 17.32 -20.11 6.51
C VAL A 271 16.00 -20.81 6.88
N LEU A 272 14.88 -20.39 6.27
CA LEU A 272 13.58 -21.03 6.49
C LEU A 272 13.54 -22.48 6.01
N SER A 273 14.25 -22.82 4.94
CA SER A 273 14.28 -24.19 4.41
C SER A 273 15.00 -25.19 5.34
N HIS A 274 15.96 -24.73 6.15
CA HIS A 274 16.65 -25.57 7.14
C HIS A 274 15.94 -25.66 8.49
N ARG A 275 14.76 -25.05 8.65
CA ARG A 275 13.97 -25.13 9.90
C ARG A 275 13.77 -26.58 10.37
N GLY A 276 13.44 -27.48 9.44
CA GLY A 276 13.19 -28.90 9.74
C GLY A 276 14.44 -29.69 10.15
N GLU A 277 15.63 -29.17 9.83
CA GLU A 277 16.93 -29.79 10.12
C GLU A 277 17.60 -29.19 11.38
N GLY A 278 16.93 -28.25 12.04
CA GLY A 278 17.48 -27.54 13.20
C GLY A 278 18.38 -26.36 12.82
N GLY A 279 18.21 -25.75 11.65
CA GLY A 279 18.97 -24.57 11.20
C GLY A 279 20.21 -24.92 10.38
N ALA A 280 20.98 -23.90 10.00
CA ALA A 280 22.18 -24.06 9.18
C ALA A 280 23.33 -23.15 9.61
N THR A 281 24.56 -23.55 9.34
CA THR A 281 25.74 -22.70 9.58
C THR A 281 25.84 -21.59 8.54
N ALA A 282 26.55 -20.50 8.87
CA ALA A 282 26.83 -19.44 7.89
C ALA A 282 27.58 -19.97 6.66
N GLU A 283 28.42 -20.99 6.83
CA GLU A 283 29.14 -21.66 5.75
C GLU A 283 28.22 -22.36 4.76
N THR A 284 27.24 -23.11 5.26
CA THR A 284 26.23 -23.77 4.41
C THR A 284 25.40 -22.72 3.66
N LEU A 285 24.85 -21.75 4.39
CA LEU A 285 24.01 -20.70 3.81
C LEU A 285 24.76 -19.85 2.77
N SER A 286 26.04 -19.55 3.01
CA SER A 286 26.88 -18.82 2.05
C SER A 286 27.12 -19.63 0.78
N LYS A 287 27.37 -20.94 0.89
CA LYS A 287 27.59 -21.81 -0.27
C LYS A 287 26.34 -21.92 -1.13
N GLU A 288 25.17 -22.05 -0.49
CA GLU A 288 23.88 -22.14 -1.17
C GLU A 288 23.50 -20.82 -1.83
N LEU A 289 23.63 -19.69 -1.13
CA LEU A 289 23.37 -18.38 -1.71
C LEU A 289 24.31 -18.10 -2.90
N ALA A 290 25.59 -18.48 -2.80
CA ALA A 290 26.55 -18.41 -3.89
C ALA A 290 26.20 -19.34 -5.06
N ALA A 291 25.63 -20.52 -4.80
CA ALA A 291 25.12 -21.41 -5.85
C ALA A 291 23.94 -20.76 -6.59
N VAL A 292 22.97 -20.20 -5.86
CA VAL A 292 21.80 -19.52 -6.45
C VAL A 292 22.21 -18.34 -7.33
N GLU A 293 23.18 -17.52 -6.90
CA GLU A 293 23.66 -16.42 -7.73
C GLU A 293 24.37 -16.92 -8.99
N ARG A 294 25.23 -17.96 -8.88
CA ARG A 294 25.95 -18.53 -10.03
C ARG A 294 25.02 -19.18 -11.05
N GLU A 295 24.04 -19.95 -10.61
CA GLU A 295 23.04 -20.59 -11.48
C GLU A 295 22.25 -19.56 -12.29
N ALA A 296 22.06 -18.38 -11.73
CA ALA A 296 21.39 -17.28 -12.39
C ALA A 296 22.35 -16.33 -13.15
N GLY A 297 23.62 -16.73 -13.35
CA GLY A 297 24.61 -15.98 -14.11
C GLY A 297 25.09 -14.68 -13.44
N ARG A 298 24.92 -14.55 -12.13
CA ARG A 298 25.30 -13.35 -11.34
C ARG A 298 26.61 -13.57 -10.59
N GLU A 299 27.19 -12.47 -10.14
CA GLU A 299 28.38 -12.49 -9.30
C GLU A 299 28.10 -13.23 -7.98
N SER A 300 29.01 -14.14 -7.63
CA SER A 300 28.91 -14.94 -6.41
C SER A 300 28.95 -14.05 -5.16
N VAL A 301 28.27 -14.48 -4.10
CA VAL A 301 28.30 -13.82 -2.79
C VAL A 301 29.47 -14.35 -1.98
N THR A 302 30.15 -13.46 -1.24
CA THR A 302 31.22 -13.84 -0.32
C THR A 302 30.65 -14.20 1.06
N MET A 303 31.47 -14.84 1.89
CA MET A 303 31.10 -15.13 3.28
C MET A 303 30.78 -13.84 4.07
N GLY A 304 31.60 -12.79 3.90
CA GLY A 304 31.39 -11.52 4.60
C GLY A 304 30.02 -10.90 4.30
N VAL A 305 29.63 -10.86 3.01
CA VAL A 305 28.31 -10.35 2.61
C VAL A 305 27.18 -11.22 3.17
N THR A 306 27.36 -12.54 3.21
CA THR A 306 26.36 -13.45 3.81
C THR A 306 26.18 -13.17 5.30
N LEU A 307 27.27 -12.97 6.05
CA LEU A 307 27.21 -12.64 7.48
C LEU A 307 26.53 -11.30 7.73
N ASP A 308 26.88 -10.26 6.96
CA ASP A 308 26.25 -8.93 7.07
C ASP A 308 24.73 -9.03 6.87
N LEU A 309 24.30 -9.79 5.84
CA LEU A 309 22.88 -10.03 5.56
C LEU A 309 22.18 -10.80 6.70
N LEU A 310 22.84 -11.79 7.30
CA LEU A 310 22.29 -12.55 8.43
C LEU A 310 22.13 -11.67 9.68
N GLU A 311 23.09 -10.79 9.94
CA GLU A 311 22.99 -9.82 11.03
C GLU A 311 21.84 -8.84 10.83
N GLU A 312 21.64 -8.34 9.61
CA GLU A 312 20.49 -7.50 9.28
C GLU A 312 19.16 -8.23 9.45
N LEU A 313 19.07 -9.47 8.97
CA LEU A 313 17.90 -10.32 9.14
C LEU A 313 17.59 -10.54 10.63
N THR A 314 18.63 -10.73 11.45
CA THR A 314 18.50 -10.89 12.91
C THR A 314 18.02 -9.63 13.60
N LYS A 315 18.59 -8.47 13.27
CA LYS A 315 18.16 -7.16 13.82
C LYS A 315 16.69 -6.87 13.54
N GLU A 316 16.17 -7.37 12.42
CA GLU A 316 14.77 -7.21 12.05
C GLU A 316 13.85 -8.32 12.59
N GLY A 317 14.42 -9.37 13.20
CA GLY A 317 13.69 -10.49 13.81
C GLY A 317 13.24 -11.57 12.82
N PHE A 318 13.96 -11.74 11.71
CA PHE A 318 13.68 -12.80 10.72
C PHE A 318 14.41 -14.12 11.00
N CYS A 319 15.49 -14.06 11.75
CA CYS A 319 16.27 -15.21 12.16
C CYS A 319 17.01 -14.87 13.46
N HIS A 320 17.64 -15.89 14.06
CA HIS A 320 18.50 -15.75 15.22
C HIS A 320 19.64 -16.76 15.15
N ARG A 321 20.69 -16.52 15.95
CA ARG A 321 21.87 -17.38 16.01
C ARG A 321 21.99 -18.05 17.37
N GLN A 322 22.18 -19.36 17.37
CA GLN A 322 22.53 -20.14 18.56
C GLN A 322 23.84 -20.90 18.30
N GLY A 323 24.93 -20.47 18.95
CA GLY A 323 26.27 -20.95 18.59
C GLY A 323 26.64 -20.54 17.16
N ASP A 324 26.98 -21.52 16.33
CA ASP A 324 27.31 -21.33 14.91
C ASP A 324 26.13 -21.60 13.97
N ILE A 325 24.96 -21.94 14.53
CA ILE A 325 23.76 -22.30 13.77
C ILE A 325 22.79 -21.12 13.73
N TRP A 326 22.29 -20.85 12.53
CA TRP A 326 21.25 -19.85 12.26
C TRP A 326 19.91 -20.53 12.09
N HIS A 327 18.91 -20.01 12.77
CA HIS A 327 17.54 -20.51 12.80
C HIS A 327 16.58 -19.40 12.37
N SER A 328 15.48 -19.77 11.71
CA SER A 328 14.35 -18.86 11.45
C SER A 328 13.63 -18.47 12.73
#